data_AF-A0A0H3PIZ9-F1
#
_entry.id   AF-A0A0H3PIZ9-F1
#
_cell.length_a   1.000
_cell.length_b   1.000
_cell.length_c   1.000
_cell.angle_alpha   90.00
_cell.angle_beta   90.00
_cell.angle_gamma   90.00
#
_symmetry.space_group_name_H-M   'P 1'
#
loop_
_entity.id
_entity.type
_entity.pdbx_description
1 polymer ?
#
loop_
_entity_poly.entity_id
_entity_poly.type
_entity_poly.pdbx_seq_one_letter_code
_entity_poly.pdbx_strand_id
1 'polypeptide(L)'
;MALERQLNGGVDFLRSVNNYFQSVMAEHRENKTSNKILMEKINSCVFGTDSNHFSCPESFLTCPITLDTPANGVFMRNSQGAEICSLYDKDALVQLVETGGAHPLSREPITESMIMRKDECHFDTKREAFCCK
;
A
#
# COMPACT_ATOMS: atom_id res chain seq x y z
N MET A 1 -42.18 14.87 13.33
CA MET A 1 -40.80 15.40 13.45
C MET A 1 -40.48 16.05 14.80
N ALA A 2 -41.44 16.60 15.57
CA ALA A 2 -41.12 17.27 16.85
C ALA A 2 -40.63 16.33 17.97
N LEU A 3 -41.26 15.16 18.15
CA LEU A 3 -40.90 14.19 19.20
C LEU A 3 -39.50 13.60 18.99
N GLU A 4 -39.18 13.21 17.76
CA GLU A 4 -37.88 12.68 17.37
C GLU A 4 -36.73 13.65 17.69
N ARG A 5 -36.91 14.93 17.32
CA ARG A 5 -35.93 15.96 17.62
C ARG A 5 -35.79 16.23 19.13
N GLN A 6 -36.85 16.08 19.92
CA GLN A 6 -36.76 16.23 21.38
C GLN A 6 -35.98 15.09 22.04
N LEU A 7 -36.16 13.85 21.56
CA LEU A 7 -35.47 12.68 22.10
C LEU A 7 -34.00 12.60 21.64
N ASN A 8 -33.69 13.07 20.43
CA ASN A 8 -32.38 12.93 19.81
C ASN A 8 -31.54 14.22 19.83
N GLY A 9 -31.76 15.11 20.80
CA GLY A 9 -30.95 16.33 20.95
C GLY A 9 -31.02 17.29 19.76
N GLY A 10 -32.14 17.35 19.05
CA GLY A 10 -32.38 18.22 17.89
C GLY A 10 -32.05 17.59 16.53
N VAL A 11 -31.61 16.34 16.49
CA VAL A 11 -31.25 15.62 15.25
C VAL A 11 -32.40 14.71 14.83
N ASP A 12 -32.88 14.86 13.59
CA ASP A 12 -33.82 13.91 12.99
C ASP A 12 -33.07 12.87 12.13
N PHE A 13 -33.76 11.78 11.82
CA PHE A 13 -33.25 10.64 11.06
C PHE A 13 -32.64 11.08 9.73
N LEU A 14 -33.33 11.95 8.98
CA LEU A 14 -32.84 12.43 7.69
C LEU A 14 -31.51 13.18 7.83
N ARG A 15 -31.36 14.01 8.86
CA ARG A 15 -30.10 14.70 9.14
C ARG A 15 -28.99 13.73 9.55
N SER A 16 -29.29 12.74 10.39
CA SER A 16 -28.32 11.72 10.81
C SER A 16 -27.81 10.89 9.62
N VAL A 17 -28.73 10.42 8.78
CA VAL A 17 -28.42 9.65 7.57
C VAL A 17 -27.64 10.48 6.56
N ASN A 18 -28.03 11.73 6.34
CA ASN A 18 -27.30 12.64 5.46
C ASN A 18 -25.87 12.89 5.95
N ASN A 19 -25.68 13.12 7.25
CA ASN A 19 -24.34 13.28 7.83
C ASN A 19 -23.47 12.04 7.64
N TYR A 20 -24.03 10.84 7.86
CA TYR A 20 -23.33 9.58 7.62
C TYR A 20 -22.87 9.45 6.16
N PHE A 21 -23.77 9.67 5.20
CA PHE A 21 -23.40 9.60 3.77
C PHE A 21 -22.35 10.65 3.39
N GLN A 22 -22.39 11.85 3.97
CA GLN A 22 -21.33 12.85 3.77
C GLN A 22 -19.98 12.38 4.30
N SER A 23 -19.92 11.71 5.46
CA SER A 23 -18.69 11.10 5.99
C SER A 23 -18.13 10.04 5.05
N VAL A 24 -18.96 9.09 4.64
CA VAL A 24 -18.55 8.00 3.73
C VAL A 24 -18.05 8.56 2.38
N MET A 25 -18.72 9.59 1.85
CA MET A 25 -18.26 10.25 0.63
C MET A 25 -16.95 11.02 0.82
N ALA A 26 -16.74 11.66 1.97
CA ALA A 26 -15.49 12.33 2.29
C ALA A 26 -14.33 11.32 2.39
N GLU A 27 -14.50 10.24 3.15
CA GLU A 27 -13.54 9.14 3.27
C GLU A 27 -13.21 8.54 1.90
N HIS A 28 -14.20 8.30 1.05
CA HIS A 28 -13.97 7.79 -0.30
C HIS A 28 -13.17 8.77 -1.17
N ARG A 29 -13.39 10.09 -1.05
CA ARG A 29 -12.62 11.11 -1.77
C ARG A 29 -11.17 11.17 -1.28
N GLU A 30 -10.95 11.08 0.02
CA GLU A 30 -9.61 11.02 0.61
C GLU A 30 -8.87 9.78 0.14
N ASN A 31 -9.48 8.60 0.23
CA ASN A 31 -8.92 7.35 -0.26
C ASN A 31 -8.56 7.41 -1.75
N LYS A 32 -9.43 7.99 -2.57
CA LYS A 32 -9.15 8.19 -4.00
C LYS A 32 -7.92 9.08 -4.25
N THR A 33 -7.75 10.11 -3.43
CA THR A 33 -6.61 11.04 -3.53
C THR A 33 -5.33 10.36 -3.07
N SER A 34 -5.36 9.69 -1.91
CA SER A 34 -4.22 8.92 -1.37
C SER A 34 -3.80 7.81 -2.33
N ASN A 35 -4.75 7.07 -2.93
CA ASN A 35 -4.45 6.06 -3.93
C ASN A 35 -3.75 6.67 -5.16
N LYS A 36 -4.17 7.85 -5.61
CA LYS A 36 -3.51 8.51 -6.74
C LYS A 36 -2.06 8.84 -6.43
N ILE A 37 -1.77 9.41 -5.26
CA ILE A 37 -0.39 9.75 -4.87
C ILE A 37 0.45 8.48 -4.70
N LEU A 38 -0.11 7.45 -4.07
CA LEU A 38 0.53 6.14 -3.94
C LEU A 38 0.85 5.50 -5.29
N MET A 39 -0.05 5.59 -6.27
CA MET A 39 0.21 5.10 -7.64
C MET A 39 1.33 5.87 -8.33
N GLU A 40 1.35 7.19 -8.20
CA GLU A 40 2.44 8.02 -8.74
C GLU A 40 3.77 7.62 -8.10
N LYS A 41 3.79 7.39 -6.79
CA LYS A 41 4.96 6.91 -6.05
C LYS A 41 5.42 5.54 -6.52
N ILE A 42 4.51 4.56 -6.65
CA ILE A 42 4.82 3.22 -7.18
C ILE A 42 5.47 3.34 -8.56
N ASN A 43 4.83 4.07 -9.48
CA ASN A 43 5.35 4.25 -10.84
C ASN A 43 6.73 4.93 -10.89
N SER A 44 7.03 5.84 -9.95
CA SER A 44 8.34 6.48 -9.84
C SER A 44 9.44 5.57 -9.27
N CYS A 45 9.06 4.49 -8.57
CA CYS A 45 9.97 3.57 -7.88
C CYS A 45 10.20 2.25 -8.64
N VAL A 46 9.54 2.04 -9.79
CA VAL A 46 9.70 0.84 -10.62
C VAL A 46 11.10 0.75 -11.21
N PHE A 47 11.64 -0.47 -11.25
CA PHE A 47 12.87 -0.77 -11.95
C PHE A 47 12.79 -2.16 -12.62
N GLY A 48 13.60 -2.36 -13.67
CA GLY A 48 13.77 -3.67 -14.29
C GLY A 48 14.57 -4.61 -13.39
N THR A 49 14.07 -5.83 -13.22
CA THR A 49 14.69 -6.87 -12.37
C THR A 49 15.60 -7.77 -13.20
N ASP A 50 16.47 -7.21 -14.02
CA ASP A 50 17.39 -8.01 -14.82
C ASP A 50 18.40 -8.70 -13.88
N SER A 51 18.58 -10.03 -14.01
CA SER A 51 19.36 -10.88 -13.09
C SER A 51 20.82 -10.43 -12.87
N ASN A 52 21.34 -9.53 -13.71
CA ASN A 52 22.70 -8.99 -13.59
C ASN A 52 22.84 -7.80 -12.63
N HIS A 53 21.73 -7.29 -12.07
CA HIS A 53 21.75 -6.08 -11.22
C HIS A 53 21.74 -6.36 -9.71
N PHE A 54 21.45 -7.59 -9.27
CA PHE A 54 21.37 -7.93 -7.86
C PHE A 54 22.41 -8.98 -7.49
N SER A 55 23.22 -8.70 -6.47
CA SER A 55 24.21 -9.65 -5.93
C SER A 55 23.58 -10.72 -5.02
N CYS A 56 22.33 -11.14 -5.29
CA CYS A 56 21.58 -12.09 -4.46
C CYS A 56 21.02 -13.25 -5.30
N PRO A 57 20.75 -14.41 -4.68
CA PRO A 57 20.07 -15.52 -5.35
C PRO A 57 18.68 -15.13 -5.85
N GLU A 58 18.24 -15.74 -6.96
CA GLU A 58 16.92 -15.47 -7.58
C GLU A 58 15.75 -15.77 -6.63
N SER A 59 15.90 -16.71 -5.70
CA SER A 59 14.89 -17.04 -4.70
C SER A 59 14.48 -15.86 -3.81
N PHE A 60 15.35 -14.86 -3.64
CA PHE A 60 15.05 -13.64 -2.88
C PHE A 60 14.37 -12.57 -3.73
N LEU A 61 14.33 -12.74 -5.05
CA LEU A 61 13.66 -11.84 -5.99
C LEU A 61 12.21 -12.28 -6.27
N THR A 62 11.71 -13.31 -5.59
CA THR A 62 10.34 -13.80 -5.76
C THR A 62 9.33 -12.83 -5.14
N CYS A 63 8.37 -12.38 -5.95
CA CYS A 63 7.28 -11.55 -5.45
C CYS A 63 6.34 -12.36 -4.56
N PRO A 64 5.99 -11.87 -3.34
CA PRO A 64 5.06 -12.57 -2.45
C PRO A 64 3.62 -12.71 -2.96
N ILE A 65 3.22 -11.93 -3.98
CA ILE A 65 1.86 -11.96 -4.54
C ILE A 65 1.79 -12.92 -5.73
N THR A 66 2.69 -12.76 -6.71
CA THR A 66 2.69 -13.58 -7.94
C THR A 66 3.41 -14.91 -7.77
N LEU A 67 4.23 -15.05 -6.71
CA LEU A 67 5.10 -16.20 -6.45
C LEU A 67 6.12 -16.46 -7.56
N ASP A 68 6.48 -15.41 -8.31
CA ASP A 68 7.44 -15.45 -9.41
C ASP A 68 8.38 -14.22 -9.37
N THR A 69 9.49 -14.26 -10.10
CA THR A 69 10.39 -13.12 -10.25
C THR A 69 9.79 -12.09 -11.21
N PRO A 70 9.50 -10.86 -10.74
CA PRO A 70 8.85 -9.86 -11.58
C PRO A 70 9.81 -9.29 -12.62
N ALA A 71 9.34 -9.05 -13.84
CA ALA A 71 10.13 -8.32 -14.84
C ALA A 71 10.33 -6.84 -14.44
N ASN A 72 9.27 -6.23 -13.90
CA ASN A 72 9.29 -4.87 -13.36
C ASN A 72 8.96 -4.91 -11.86
N GLY A 73 9.97 -4.66 -11.05
CA GLY A 73 9.89 -4.74 -9.60
C GLY A 73 9.73 -3.38 -8.91
N VAL A 74 9.11 -3.40 -7.74
CA VAL A 74 9.05 -2.29 -6.79
C VAL A 74 9.37 -2.83 -5.40
N PHE A 75 10.23 -2.15 -4.65
CA PHE A 75 10.46 -2.52 -3.26
C PHE A 75 9.37 -1.91 -2.36
N MET A 76 8.87 -2.71 -1.43
CA MET A 76 7.95 -2.26 -0.40
C MET A 76 8.39 -2.79 0.97
N ARG A 77 8.36 -1.94 2.00
CA ARG A 77 8.60 -2.34 3.40
C ARG A 77 7.57 -3.35 3.85
N ASN A 78 7.99 -4.34 4.62
CA ASN A 78 7.09 -5.40 5.11
C ASN A 78 6.05 -4.89 6.12
N SER A 79 6.29 -3.73 6.74
CA SER A 79 5.36 -2.95 7.57
C SER A 79 5.85 -1.50 7.66
N GLN A 80 5.04 -0.59 8.23
CA GLN A 80 5.36 0.83 8.35
C GLN A 80 6.72 1.09 9.04
N GLY A 81 7.03 0.29 10.07
CA GLY A 81 8.26 0.37 10.87
C GLY A 81 9.30 -0.71 10.56
N ALA A 82 9.10 -1.52 9.50
CA ALA A 82 10.03 -2.59 9.18
C ALA A 82 11.35 -2.04 8.61
N GLU A 83 12.46 -2.62 9.07
CA GLU A 83 13.78 -2.46 8.45
C GLU A 83 13.95 -3.36 7.23
N ILE A 84 12.99 -4.26 6.97
CA ILE A 84 13.04 -5.23 5.88
C ILE A 84 12.02 -4.82 4.83
N CYS A 85 12.45 -4.86 3.57
CA CYS A 85 11.60 -4.70 2.40
C CYS A 85 11.60 -5.98 1.56
N SER A 86 10.57 -6.15 0.74
CA SER A 86 10.44 -7.25 -0.21
C SER A 86 10.21 -6.71 -1.61
N LEU A 87 10.61 -7.49 -2.62
CA LEU A 87 10.36 -7.15 -4.02
C LEU A 87 8.93 -7.54 -4.39
N TYR A 88 8.20 -6.63 -5.03
CA TYR A 88 6.86 -6.89 -5.54
C TYR A 88 6.80 -6.65 -7.04
N ASP A 89 5.99 -7.45 -7.73
CA ASP A 89 5.59 -7.16 -9.10
C ASP A 89 4.78 -5.87 -9.13
N LYS A 90 5.13 -4.97 -10.06
CA LYS A 90 4.46 -3.68 -10.22
C LYS A 90 2.96 -3.84 -10.41
N ASP A 91 2.54 -4.67 -11.36
CA ASP A 91 1.14 -4.74 -11.78
C ASP A 91 0.30 -5.41 -10.70
N ALA A 92 0.85 -6.41 -10.02
CA ALA A 92 0.22 -7.01 -8.84
C ALA A 92 0.06 -6.01 -7.68
N LEU A 93 1.09 -5.19 -7.42
CA LEU A 93 1.03 -4.17 -6.37
C LEU A 93 0.03 -3.05 -6.70
N VAL A 94 -0.01 -2.60 -7.97
CA VAL A 94 -1.01 -1.64 -8.45
C VAL A 94 -2.41 -2.20 -8.25
N GLN A 95 -2.68 -3.42 -8.69
CA GLN A 95 -3.99 -4.04 -8.52
C GLN A 95 -4.39 -4.14 -7.03
N LEU A 96 -3.42 -4.44 -6.14
CA LEU A 96 -3.67 -4.50 -4.70
C LEU A 96 -4.09 -3.14 -4.14
N VAL A 97 -3.44 -2.04 -4.56
CA VAL A 97 -3.78 -0.69 -4.11
C VAL A 97 -5.10 -0.22 -4.72
N GLU A 98 -5.36 -0.47 -6.00
CA GLU A 98 -6.63 -0.09 -6.66
C GLU A 98 -7.84 -0.74 -6.01
N THR A 99 -7.69 -2.00 -5.56
CA THR A 99 -8.75 -2.75 -4.88
C THR A 99 -8.88 -2.40 -3.39
N GLY A 100 -8.04 -1.50 -2.87
CA GLY A 100 -8.02 -1.13 -1.45
C GLY A 100 -7.55 -2.26 -0.55
N GLY A 101 -6.73 -3.17 -1.09
CA GLY A 101 -6.17 -4.30 -0.36
C GLY A 101 -5.13 -3.86 0.68
N ALA A 102 -5.05 -4.64 1.76
CA ALA A 102 -4.05 -4.45 2.79
C ALA A 102 -2.70 -5.08 2.40
N HIS A 103 -1.63 -4.63 3.06
CA HIS A 103 -0.29 -5.16 2.87
C HIS A 103 -0.28 -6.70 3.05
N PRO A 104 0.33 -7.50 2.13
CA PRO A 104 0.21 -8.97 2.15
C PRO A 104 0.75 -9.64 3.42
N LEU A 105 1.81 -9.07 4.01
CA LEU A 105 2.45 -9.59 5.22
C LEU A 105 1.85 -8.99 6.51
N SER A 106 2.00 -7.69 6.73
CA SER A 106 1.54 -7.02 7.96
C SER A 106 0.02 -6.80 8.09
N ARG A 107 -0.74 -6.86 6.99
CA ARG A 107 -2.15 -6.46 6.91
C ARG A 107 -2.41 -4.98 7.23
N GLU A 108 -1.37 -4.14 7.28
CA GLU A 108 -1.50 -2.70 7.43
C GLU A 108 -1.99 -2.04 6.12
N PRO A 109 -2.63 -0.86 6.17
CA PRO A 109 -2.87 -0.05 4.98
C PRO A 109 -1.53 0.28 4.30
N ILE A 110 -1.48 0.14 2.98
CA ILE A 110 -0.27 0.46 2.21
C ILE A 110 -0.15 1.98 2.12
N THR A 111 0.99 2.52 2.53
CA THR A 111 1.27 3.95 2.50
C THR A 111 2.46 4.26 1.59
N GLU A 112 2.59 5.52 1.17
CA GLU A 112 3.71 5.96 0.34
C GLU A 112 5.07 5.72 0.98
N SER A 113 5.16 5.83 2.31
CA SER A 113 6.40 5.57 3.06
C SER A 113 6.83 4.11 3.09
N MET A 114 5.93 3.18 2.75
CA MET A 114 6.30 1.79 2.55
C MET A 114 6.95 1.56 1.18
N ILE A 115 6.70 2.41 0.18
CA ILE A 115 7.23 2.24 -1.18
C ILE A 115 8.64 2.82 -1.27
N MET A 116 9.60 1.94 -1.53
CA MET A 116 11.03 2.23 -1.54
C MET A 116 11.56 2.30 -2.97
N ARG A 117 12.48 3.22 -3.23
CA ARG A 117 13.27 3.20 -4.47
C ARG A 117 14.28 2.04 -4.44
N LYS A 118 14.77 1.65 -5.63
CA LYS A 118 15.79 0.61 -5.79
C LYS A 118 17.03 0.86 -4.92
N ASP A 119 17.47 2.12 -4.81
CA ASP A 119 18.68 2.51 -4.09
C ASP A 119 18.51 2.57 -2.56
N GLU A 120 17.27 2.55 -2.07
CA GLU A 120 16.93 2.60 -0.64
C GLU A 120 16.81 1.21 0.00
N CYS A 121 16.80 0.15 -0.81
CA CYS A 121 16.80 -1.25 -0.36
C CYS A 121 18.05 -1.97 -0.86
N HIS A 122 18.69 -2.74 0.01
CA HIS A 122 19.90 -3.50 -0.35
C HIS A 122 19.86 -4.89 0.26
N PHE A 123 20.43 -5.87 -0.43
CA PHE A 123 20.52 -7.23 0.10
C PHE A 123 21.62 -7.30 1.15
N ASP A 124 21.26 -7.70 2.37
CA ASP A 124 22.20 -7.99 3.45
C ASP A 124 22.43 -9.50 3.52
N THR A 125 23.62 -9.95 3.12
CA THR A 125 24.01 -11.37 3.13
C THR A 125 23.98 -11.98 4.54
N LYS A 126 24.16 -11.20 5.61
CA LYS A 126 24.11 -11.73 6.98
C LYS A 126 22.69 -11.97 7.46
N ARG A 127 21.76 -11.12 7.04
CA ARG A 127 20.33 -11.23 7.39
C ARG A 127 19.55 -12.07 6.37
N GLU A 128 20.17 -12.38 5.23
CA GLU A 128 19.55 -13.06 4.09
C GLU A 128 18.23 -12.39 3.67
N ALA A 129 18.23 -11.05 3.64
CA ALA A 129 17.03 -10.26 3.37
C ALA A 129 17.39 -8.90 2.74
N PHE A 130 16.42 -8.27 2.09
CA PHE A 130 16.56 -6.88 1.68
C PHE A 130 16.28 -5.94 2.86
N CYS A 131 17.30 -5.18 3.24
CA CYS A 131 17.21 -4.19 4.30
C CYS A 131 17.04 -2.78 3.74
N CYS A 132 16.16 -2.02 4.38
CA CYS A 132 16.00 -0.59 4.16
C CYS A 132 17.26 0.12 4.66
N LYS A 133 17.69 1.14 3.91
CA LYS A 133 18.71 2.09 4.35
C LYS A 133 18.14 3.17 5.26
#